data_AF-A0A1G8LHA6-F1
#
_entry.id   AF-A0A1G8LHA6-F1
#
_cell.length_a   1.000
_cell.length_b   1.000
_cell.length_c   1.000
_cell.angle_alpha   90.00
_cell.angle_beta   90.00
_cell.angle_gamma   90.00
#
_symmetry.space_group_name_H-M   'P 1'
#
loop_
_entity.id
_entity.type
_entity.pdbx_description
1 polymer ?
#
loop_
_entity_poly.entity_id
_entity_poly.type
_entity_poly.pdbx_seq_one_letter_code
_entity_poly.pdbx_strand_id
1 'polypeptide(L)' 'MGLKKPNKQLRRELQDIAHMGEEAAHVIWQVVKTLPEDQVEVLMQAVGLVHECVDKANALADRVKAGEVIAT' A
#
# COMPACT_ATOMS: atom_id res chain seq x y z
N MET A 1 -0.44 -26.92 2.61
CA MET A 1 -1.86 -26.62 2.94
C MET A 1 -2.33 -25.48 2.03
N GLY A 2 -3.37 -25.69 1.23
CA GLY A 2 -3.89 -24.64 0.34
C GLY A 2 -4.64 -23.55 1.11
N LEU A 3 -4.42 -22.29 0.76
CA LEU A 3 -5.18 -21.17 1.32
C LEU A 3 -6.69 -21.41 1.13
N LYS A 4 -7.45 -21.35 2.23
CA LYS A 4 -8.92 -21.37 2.19
C LYS A 4 -9.41 -20.21 1.32
N LYS A 5 -10.56 -20.36 0.65
CA LYS A 5 -11.17 -19.31 -0.21
C LYS A 5 -11.14 -17.89 0.41
N PRO A 6 -11.47 -17.70 1.71
CA PRO A 6 -11.41 -16.39 2.37
C PRO A 6 -10.01 -15.75 2.34
N ASN A 7 -8.95 -16.54 2.57
CA ASN A 7 -7.57 -16.03 2.56
C ASN A 7 -7.11 -15.64 1.15
N LYS A 8 -7.63 -16.29 0.10
CA LYS A 8 -7.32 -15.90 -1.29
C LYS A 8 -7.99 -14.58 -1.66
N GLN A 9 -9.22 -14.35 -1.19
CA GLN A 9 -9.93 -13.10 -1.42
C GLN A 9 -9.28 -11.94 -0.66
N LEU A 10 -9.03 -12.12 0.65
CA LEU A 10 -8.34 -11.12 1.46
C LEU A 10 -6.97 -10.75 0.88
N ARG A 11 -6.21 -11.73 0.39
CA ARG A 11 -4.93 -11.45 -0.28
C ARG A 11 -5.09 -10.58 -1.53
N ARG A 12 -6.13 -10.83 -2.35
CA ARG A 12 -6.38 -10.01 -3.55
C ARG A 12 -6.77 -8.59 -3.17
N GLU A 13 -7.68 -8.43 -2.21
CA GLU A 13 -8.09 -7.11 -1.72
C GLU A 13 -6.91 -6.31 -1.15
N LEU A 14 -6.00 -6.96 -0.41
CA LEU A 14 -4.77 -6.31 0.07
C LEU A 14 -3.81 -5.91 -1.06
N GLN A 15 -3.69 -6.73 -2.10
CA GLN A 15 -2.87 -6.41 -3.28
C GLN A 15 -3.47 -5.25 -4.08
N ASP A 16 -4.80 -5.20 -4.22
CA ASP A 16 -5.50 -4.10 -4.89
C ASP A 16 -5.29 -2.79 -4.12
N ILE A 17 -5.39 -2.80 -2.78
CA ILE A 17 -5.12 -1.63 -1.93
C ILE A 17 -3.66 -1.16 -2.07
N ALA A 18 -2.71 -2.09 -2.06
CA ALA A 18 -1.29 -1.76 -2.24
C ALA A 18 -1.06 -1.09 -3.61
N HIS A 19 -1.64 -1.65 -4.68
CA HIS A 19 -1.53 -1.09 -6.01
C HIS A 19 -2.15 0.31 -6.12
N MET A 20 -3.35 0.51 -5.56
CA MET A 20 -3.99 1.83 -5.51
C MET A 20 -3.15 2.86 -4.75
N GLY A 21 -2.47 2.45 -3.67
CA GLY A 21 -1.55 3.31 -2.93
C GLY A 21 -0.32 3.70 -3.76
N GLU A 22 0.27 2.77 -4.51
CA GLU A 22 1.39 3.06 -5.43
C GLU A 22 0.99 4.02 -6.55
N GLU A 23 -0.17 3.81 -7.17
CA GLU A 23 -0.70 4.71 -8.19
C GLU A 23 -0.94 6.12 -7.63
N ALA A 24 -1.53 6.22 -6.42
CA ALA A 24 -1.73 7.49 -5.74
C ALA A 24 -0.41 8.20 -5.44
N ALA A 25 0.60 7.49 -4.93
CA ALA A 25 1.93 8.04 -4.71
C ALA A 25 2.55 8.55 -6.01
N HIS A 26 2.39 7.82 -7.12
CA HIS A 26 2.89 8.24 -8.42
C HIS A 26 2.21 9.52 -8.92
N VAL A 27 0.89 9.61 -8.80
CA VAL A 27 0.13 10.83 -9.18
C VAL A 27 0.56 12.02 -8.32
N ILE A 28 0.68 11.84 -7.01
CA ILE A 28 1.15 12.90 -6.11
C ILE A 28 2.56 13.35 -6.51
N TRP A 29 3.45 12.41 -6.83
CA TRP A 29 4.81 12.73 -7.29
C TRP A 29 4.84 13.55 -8.58
N GLN A 30 3.95 13.26 -9.54
CA GLN A 30 3.86 14.07 -10.77
C GLN A 30 3.40 15.50 -10.46
N VAL A 31 2.51 15.69 -9.48
CA VAL A 31 2.07 17.01 -9.02
C VAL A 31 3.20 17.74 -8.28
N VAL A 32 3.93 17.05 -7.39
CA VAL A 32 5.06 17.61 -6.62
C VAL A 32 6.09 18.27 -7.54
N LYS A 33 6.42 17.64 -8.67
CA LYS A 33 7.39 18.18 -9.66
C LYS A 33 7.01 19.55 -10.22
N THR A 34 5.75 19.94 -10.11
CA THR A 34 5.23 21.22 -10.62
C THR A 34 5.05 22.28 -9.54
N LEU A 35 5.30 21.94 -8.27
CA LEU A 35 5.13 22.85 -7.14
C LEU A 35 6.43 23.61 -6.83
N PRO A 36 6.33 24.84 -6.32
CA PRO A 36 7.47 25.58 -5.80
C PRO A 36 8.06 24.87 -4.56
N GLU A 37 9.39 24.98 -4.39
CA GLU A 37 10.18 24.25 -3.39
C GLU A 37 9.66 24.37 -1.96
N ASP A 38 9.04 25.49 -1.62
CA ASP A 38 8.46 25.79 -0.30
C ASP A 38 7.25 24.92 0.06
N GLN A 39 6.61 24.26 -0.93
CA GLN A 39 5.47 23.36 -0.71
C GLN A 39 5.82 21.87 -0.90
N VAL A 40 7.05 21.55 -1.29
CA VAL A 40 7.49 20.18 -1.58
C VAL A 40 7.62 19.35 -0.29
N GLU A 41 8.05 19.95 0.82
CA GLU A 41 8.34 19.20 2.06
C GLU A 41 7.10 18.54 2.69
N VAL A 42 6.01 19.30 2.83
CA VAL A 42 4.73 18.79 3.37
C VAL A 42 4.15 17.71 2.46
N LEU A 43 4.33 17.85 1.15
CA LEU A 43 3.81 16.90 0.17
C LEU A 43 4.66 15.62 0.10
N MET A 44 5.98 15.71 0.28
CA MET A 44 6.86 14.55 0.42
C MET A 44 6.56 13.73 1.68
N GLN A 45 6.19 14.39 2.79
CA GLN A 45 5.71 13.68 3.98
C GLN A 45 4.44 12.88 3.68
N ALA A 46 3.48 13.46 2.93
CA ALA A 46 2.27 12.76 2.52
C ALA A 46 2.57 11.54 1.63
N VAL A 47 3.51 11.67 0.68
CA VAL A 47 3.97 10.55 -0.17
C VAL A 47 4.63 9.45 0.67
N GLY A 48 5.46 9.81 1.65
CA GLY A 48 6.06 8.85 2.57
C GLY A 48 5.04 8.02 3.34
N LEU A 49 3.97 8.65 3.86
CA LEU A 49 2.88 7.96 4.54
C LEU A 49 2.13 6.97 3.62
N VAL A 50 1.96 7.32 2.34
CA VAL A 50 1.33 6.43 1.36
C VAL A 50 2.21 5.21 1.10
N HIS A 51 3.53 5.39 0.92
CA HIS A 51 4.46 4.27 0.76
C HIS A 51 4.47 3.33 1.97
N GLU A 52 4.47 3.86 3.20
CA GLU A 52 4.39 3.03 4.40
C GLU A 52 3.09 2.20 4.46
N CYS A 53 1.96 2.77 4.02
CA CYS A 53 0.70 2.05 3.96
C CYS A 53 0.75 0.89 2.94
N VAL A 54 1.34 1.13 1.77
CA VAL A 54 1.56 0.10 0.74
C VAL A 54 2.44 -1.03 1.28
N ASP A 55 3.56 -0.70 1.92
CA ASP A 55 4.48 -1.69 2.49
C ASP A 55 3.79 -2.56 3.55
N LYS A 56 2.98 -1.94 4.42
CA LYS A 56 2.19 -2.67 5.43
C LYS A 56 1.13 -3.58 4.78
N ALA A 57 0.46 -3.12 3.73
CA ALA A 57 -0.51 -3.92 2.99
C ALA A 57 0.16 -5.14 2.30
N ASN A 58 1.33 -4.95 1.69
CA ASN A 58 2.12 -6.01 1.10
C ASN A 58 2.58 -7.04 2.15
N ALA A 59 3.10 -6.57 3.29
CA ALA A 59 3.49 -7.46 4.39
C ALA A 59 2.30 -8.28 4.93
N LEU A 60 1.11 -7.68 5.03
CA LEU A 60 -0.11 -8.40 5.40
C LEU A 60 -0.51 -9.44 4.34
N ALA A 61 -0.43 -9.09 3.06
CA ALA A 61 -0.72 -10.03 1.96
C ALA A 61 0.21 -11.24 1.98
N ASP A 62 1.50 -11.04 2.30
CA ASP A 62 2.48 -12.11 2.43
C ASP A 62 2.24 -13.00 3.65
N ARG A 63 1.86 -12.42 4.79
CA ARG A 63 1.44 -13.19 5.98
C ARG A 63 0.19 -14.02 5.71
N VAL A 64 -0.80 -13.45 5.02
CA VAL A 64 -1.99 -14.18 4.55
C VAL A 64 -1.57 -15.33 3.63
N LYS A 65 -0.63 -15.12 2.70
CA LYS A 65 -0.08 -16.17 1.81
C LYS A 65 0.62 -17.29 2.59
N ALA A 66 1.34 -16.96 3.66
CA ALA A 66 1.99 -17.91 4.54
C ALA A 66 1.00 -18.72 5.40
N GLY A 67 -0.28 -18.32 5.41
CA GLY A 67 -1.31 -18.95 6.23
C GLY A 67 -1.35 -18.43 7.68
N GLU A 68 -0.62 -17.35 7.97
CA GLU A 68 -0.57 -16.67 9.27
C GLU A 68 -1.78 -15.75 9.48
N VAL A 69 -2.98 -16.33 9.41
CA VAL A 69 -4.20 -15.59 9.74
C VAL A 69 -4.37 -15.64 11.25
N ILE A 70 -4.07 -14.54 11.94
CA ILE A 70 -4.45 -14.37 13.33
C ILE A 70 -5.97 -14.14 13.32
N ALA A 71 -6.73 -15.20 13.60
CA ALA A 71 -8.13 -15.07 13.92
C ALA A 71 -8.22 -14.35 15.27
N THR A 72 -8.66 -13.09 15.26
CA THR A 72 -9.26 -12.41 16.43
C THR A 72 -10.70 -12.82 16.58
#